data_AF-A0A659UJQ9-F1
#
_entry.id   AF-A0A659UJQ9-F1
#
_cell.length_a   1.000
_cell.length_b   1.000
_cell.length_c   1.000
_cell.angle_alpha   90.00
_cell.angle_beta   90.00
_cell.angle_gamma   90.00
#
_symmetry.space_group_name_H-M   'P 1'
#
loop_
_entity.id
_entity.type
_entity.pdbx_description
1 polymer ?
#
loop_
_entity_poly.entity_id
_entity_poly.type
_entity_poly.pdbx_seq_one_letter_code
_entity_poly.pdbx_strand_id
1 'polypeptide(L)'
;VEKHLRAIKALADTGDDAPLRKTVTTDQGSYYIPASRLSERSPEDLKTNAEDWGSTEDEPSVPHGVRFAIATVDVQKSAFVVQVHGFTATGDMVVIDGFKVRLS
;
A
#
# COMPACT_ATOMS: atom_id res chain seq x y z
N VAL A 1 21.70 -25.71 1.28
CA VAL A 1 21.92 -24.59 0.34
C VAL A 1 20.92 -24.60 -0.81
N GLU A 2 20.81 -25.68 -1.60
CA GLU A 2 19.86 -25.78 -2.74
C GLU A 2 18.38 -25.50 -2.38
N LYS A 3 17.90 -26.06 -1.26
CA LYS A 3 16.51 -25.84 -0.79
C LYS A 3 16.21 -24.38 -0.47
N HIS A 4 17.18 -23.67 0.10
CA HIS A 4 17.03 -22.25 0.45
C HIS A 4 16.98 -21.37 -0.82
N LEU A 5 17.85 -21.64 -1.80
CA LEU A 5 17.84 -20.95 -3.09
C LEU A 5 16.52 -21.14 -3.86
N ARG A 6 15.95 -22.36 -3.83
CA ARG A 6 14.63 -22.63 -4.42
C ARG A 6 13.50 -21.90 -3.69
N ALA A 7 13.59 -21.79 -2.36
CA ALA A 7 12.61 -21.07 -1.57
C ALA A 7 12.63 -19.56 -1.84
N ILE A 8 13.82 -18.96 -2.01
CA ILE A 8 13.96 -17.56 -2.42
C ILE A 8 13.32 -17.34 -3.80
N LYS A 9 13.57 -18.25 -4.74
CA LYS A 9 12.97 -18.16 -6.08
C LYS A 9 11.44 -18.27 -6.05
N ALA A 10 10.90 -19.20 -5.26
CA ALA A 10 9.45 -19.35 -5.10
C ALA A 10 8.81 -18.07 -4.53
N LEU A 11 9.43 -17.47 -3.50
CA LEU A 11 8.97 -16.20 -2.96
C LEU A 11 8.97 -15.09 -4.02
N ALA A 12 10.00 -15.01 -4.86
CA ALA A 12 10.08 -13.99 -5.92
C ALA A 12 9.04 -14.22 -7.05
N ASP A 13 8.80 -15.46 -7.43
CA ASP A 13 7.93 -15.80 -8.57
C ASP A 13 6.44 -15.79 -8.19
N THR A 14 6.08 -16.18 -6.96
CA THR A 14 4.68 -16.37 -6.55
C THR A 14 4.26 -15.58 -5.31
N GLY A 15 5.21 -15.01 -4.56
CA GLY A 15 4.95 -14.44 -3.25
C GLY A 15 4.71 -15.46 -2.13
N ASP A 16 4.83 -16.77 -2.41
CA ASP A 16 4.68 -17.81 -1.39
C ASP A 16 5.92 -17.94 -0.52
N ASP A 17 5.73 -17.63 0.76
CA ASP A 17 6.77 -17.53 1.75
C ASP A 17 6.92 -18.77 2.64
N ALA A 18 6.01 -19.74 2.51
CA ALA A 18 6.01 -20.95 3.33
C ALA A 18 7.28 -21.80 3.19
N PRO A 19 7.87 -21.98 1.98
CA PRO A 19 9.11 -22.72 1.81
C PRO A 19 10.30 -22.03 2.49
N LEU A 20 10.37 -20.70 2.43
CA LEU A 20 11.47 -19.92 2.98
C LEU A 20 11.46 -19.98 4.50
N ARG A 21 10.29 -19.78 5.11
CA ARG A 21 10.08 -19.95 6.56
C ARG A 21 10.56 -21.29 7.07
N LYS A 22 10.24 -22.38 6.37
CA LYS A 22 10.66 -23.74 6.77
C LYS A 22 12.18 -23.89 6.75
N THR A 23 12.85 -23.40 5.70
CA THR A 23 14.31 -23.49 5.61
C THR A 23 15.02 -22.64 6.66
N VAL A 24 14.52 -21.44 6.96
CA VAL A 24 15.14 -20.54 7.94
C VAL A 24 14.94 -21.04 9.38
N THR A 25 13.73 -21.50 9.73
CA THR A 25 13.45 -21.94 11.10
C THR A 25 14.00 -23.34 11.40
N THR A 26 13.81 -24.30 10.49
CA THR A 26 14.19 -25.70 10.75
C THR A 26 15.63 -26.00 10.38
N ASP A 27 16.07 -25.61 9.17
CA ASP A 27 17.40 -25.99 8.69
C ASP A 27 18.51 -25.07 9.22
N GLN A 28 18.19 -23.80 9.51
CA GLN A 28 19.15 -22.77 9.93
C GLN A 28 19.00 -22.36 11.41
N GLY A 29 17.98 -22.87 12.11
CA GLY A 29 17.74 -22.57 13.54
C GLY A 29 17.52 -21.09 13.84
N SER A 30 17.13 -20.29 12.85
CA SER A 30 16.99 -18.84 12.97
C SER A 30 15.52 -18.42 12.97
N TYR A 31 15.21 -17.30 13.62
CA TYR A 31 13.86 -16.76 13.58
C TYR A 31 13.54 -16.23 12.17
N TYR A 32 12.40 -16.64 11.63
CA TYR A 32 11.96 -16.22 10.30
C TYR A 32 11.13 -14.93 10.40
N ILE A 33 11.53 -13.88 9.67
CA ILE A 33 10.78 -12.63 9.52
C ILE A 33 10.14 -12.64 8.13
N PRO A 34 8.79 -12.62 8.03
CA PRO A 34 8.11 -12.60 6.73
C PRO A 34 8.49 -11.38 5.90
N ALA A 35 8.65 -11.59 4.59
CA ALA A 35 8.93 -10.50 3.64
C ALA A 35 7.82 -9.43 3.65
N SER A 36 6.56 -9.84 3.87
CA SER A 36 5.43 -8.91 4.03
C SER A 36 5.61 -7.94 5.20
N ARG A 37 6.23 -8.39 6.30
CA ARG A 37 6.52 -7.57 7.48
C ARG A 37 7.70 -6.64 7.26
N LEU A 38 8.64 -7.01 6.40
CA LEU A 38 9.72 -6.11 5.94
C LEU A 38 9.23 -5.10 4.90
N SER A 39 8.12 -5.42 4.21
CA SER A 39 7.43 -4.55 3.26
C SER A 39 6.38 -3.65 3.90
N GLU A 40 6.13 -3.76 5.21
CA GLU A 40 5.34 -2.78 5.98
C GLU A 40 6.12 -1.46 6.00
N ARG A 41 5.99 -0.69 4.92
CA ARG A 41 6.37 0.72 4.92
C ARG A 41 5.59 1.38 6.04
N SER A 42 6.28 2.07 6.94
CA SER A 42 5.58 2.84 7.95
C SER A 42 4.70 3.89 7.25
N PRO A 43 3.51 4.22 7.79
CA PRO A 43 2.70 5.31 7.26
C PRO A 43 3.49 6.62 7.10
N GLU A 44 4.47 6.85 7.96
CA GLU A 44 5.39 7.97 7.96
C GLU A 44 6.33 7.93 6.74
N ASP A 45 6.87 6.75 6.39
CA ASP A 45 7.69 6.56 5.18
C ASP A 45 6.85 6.76 3.92
N LEU A 46 5.60 6.29 3.91
CA LEU A 46 4.68 6.51 2.80
C LEU A 46 4.38 8.00 2.61
N LYS A 47 4.14 8.72 3.72
CA LYS A 47 3.91 10.16 3.71
C LYS A 47 5.13 10.94 3.22
N THR A 48 6.33 10.50 3.57
CA THR A 48 7.59 11.12 3.12
C THR A 48 7.79 11.00 1.61
N ASN A 49 7.27 9.92 1.01
CA ASN A 49 7.32 9.71 -0.44
C ASN A 49 6.12 10.31 -1.18
N ALA A 50 5.22 11.02 -0.49
CA ALA A 50 4.09 11.66 -1.15
C ALA A 50 4.60 12.84 -2.00
N GLU A 51 4.26 12.83 -3.28
CA GLU A 51 4.55 13.92 -4.19
C GLU A 51 3.46 15.00 -4.04
N ASP A 52 3.88 16.24 -3.83
CA ASP A 52 2.98 17.40 -3.80
C ASP A 52 2.79 17.93 -5.23
N TRP A 53 1.55 17.90 -5.70
CA TRP A 53 1.15 18.35 -7.03
C TRP A 53 0.68 19.82 -7.06
N GLY A 54 0.81 20.54 -5.94
CA GLY A 54 0.39 21.94 -5.83
C GLY A 54 -1.11 22.11 -5.65
N SER A 55 -1.82 21.06 -5.23
CA SER A 55 -3.26 21.14 -4.98
C SER A 55 -3.54 22.02 -3.76
N THR A 56 -4.45 22.98 -3.89
CA THR A 56 -4.90 23.82 -2.78
C THR A 56 -6.42 23.70 -2.60
N GLU A 57 -6.96 24.19 -1.48
CA GLU A 57 -8.41 24.20 -1.26
C GLU A 57 -9.14 25.09 -2.29
N ASP A 58 -8.51 26.19 -2.71
CA ASP A 58 -9.06 27.13 -3.71
C ASP A 58 -8.89 26.62 -5.15
N GLU A 59 -7.86 25.80 -5.40
CA GLU A 59 -7.54 25.21 -6.70
C GLU A 59 -7.25 23.71 -6.56
N PRO A 60 -8.30 22.88 -6.49
CA PRO A 60 -8.14 21.44 -6.39
C PRO A 60 -7.63 20.88 -7.73
N SER A 61 -6.59 20.05 -7.67
CA SER A 61 -5.95 19.47 -8.84
C SER A 61 -5.99 17.94 -8.81
N VAL A 62 -6.08 17.33 -9.99
CA VAL A 62 -5.96 15.88 -10.16
C VAL A 62 -4.64 15.59 -10.87
N PRO A 63 -3.78 14.69 -10.35
CA PRO A 63 -2.51 14.37 -10.97
C PRO A 63 -2.65 13.93 -12.44
N HIS A 64 -1.69 14.36 -13.26
CA HIS A 64 -1.70 14.06 -14.69
C HIS A 64 -1.64 12.54 -14.93
N GLY A 65 -2.53 12.02 -15.77
CA GLY A 65 -2.57 10.60 -16.13
C GLY A 65 -3.61 9.77 -15.38
N VAL A 66 -4.26 10.34 -14.36
CA VAL A 66 -5.48 9.74 -13.75
C VAL A 66 -6.57 9.65 -14.82
N ARG A 67 -7.17 8.47 -14.97
CA ARG A 67 -8.22 8.17 -15.96
C ARG A 67 -9.60 8.19 -15.36
N PHE A 68 -9.72 7.76 -14.11
CA PHE A 68 -10.97 7.78 -13.35
C PHE A 68 -10.65 7.92 -11.87
N ALA A 69 -11.63 8.43 -11.12
CA ALA A 69 -11.57 8.51 -9.68
C ALA A 69 -12.68 7.67 -9.04
N ILE A 70 -12.40 7.10 -7.87
CA ILE A 70 -13.38 6.43 -7.02
C ILE A 70 -13.42 7.15 -5.68
N ALA A 71 -14.59 7.64 -5.31
CA ALA A 71 -14.88 8.14 -3.97
C ALA A 71 -15.55 7.04 -3.16
N THR A 72 -14.92 6.63 -2.06
CA THR A 72 -15.51 5.71 -1.08
C THR A 72 -15.96 6.51 0.13
N VAL A 73 -17.18 6.20 0.61
CA VAL A 73 -17.77 6.87 1.77
C VAL A 73 -17.97 5.84 2.88
N ASP A 74 -17.29 6.05 4.01
CA ASP A 74 -17.49 5.29 5.23
C ASP A 74 -18.47 6.04 6.15
N VAL A 75 -19.54 5.34 6.55
CA VAL A 75 -20.58 5.89 7.43
C VAL A 75 -20.19 5.63 8.88
N GLN A 76 -19.70 6.67 9.55
CA GLN A 76 -19.33 6.60 10.96
C GLN A 76 -20.41 7.21 11.86
N LYS A 77 -20.33 6.95 13.17
CA LYS A 77 -21.35 7.34 14.16
C LYS A 77 -21.77 8.82 14.09
N SER A 78 -20.87 9.74 13.77
CA SER A 78 -21.12 11.19 13.78
C SER A 78 -20.61 11.91 12.53
N ALA A 79 -20.21 11.18 11.50
CA ALA A 79 -19.63 11.75 10.30
C ALA A 79 -19.63 10.76 9.14
N PHE A 80 -19.56 11.30 7.93
CA PHE A 80 -19.14 10.56 6.75
C PHE A 80 -17.66 10.82 6.50
N VAL A 81 -16.85 9.77 6.44
CA VAL A 81 -15.44 9.87 6.06
C VAL A 81 -15.33 9.51 4.59
N VAL A 82 -14.91 10.47 3.78
CA VAL A 82 -14.79 10.33 2.34
C VAL A 82 -13.32 10.25 1.98
N GLN A 83 -12.98 9.28 1.13
CA GLN A 83 -11.64 9.15 0.56
C GLN A 83 -11.76 9.01 -0.95
N VAL A 84 -11.01 9.82 -1.69
CA VAL A 84 -11.03 9.88 -3.15
C VAL A 84 -9.69 9.40 -3.68
N HIS A 85 -9.73 8.38 -4.53
CA HIS A 85 -8.56 7.81 -5.20
C HIS A 85 -8.66 8.00 -6.71
N GLY A 86 -7.55 8.37 -7.34
CA GLY A 86 -7.38 8.34 -8.78
C GLY A 86 -6.67 7.08 -9.23
N PHE A 87 -7.04 6.57 -10.40
CA PHE A 87 -6.39 5.41 -11.02
C PHE A 87 -5.81 5.80 -12.38
N THR A 88 -4.54 5.47 -12.59
CA THR A 88 -3.83 5.77 -13.84
C THR A 88 -4.01 4.65 -14.87
N ALA A 89 -3.57 4.89 -16.11
CA ALA A 89 -3.61 3.88 -17.17
C ALA A 89 -2.68 2.67 -16.90
N THR A 90 -1.66 2.83 -16.05
CA THR A 90 -0.71 1.78 -15.65
C THR A 90 -1.26 0.93 -14.50
N GLY A 91 -2.40 1.30 -13.91
CA GLY A 91 -2.97 0.62 -12.75
C GLY A 91 -2.48 1.17 -11.41
N ASP A 92 -1.67 2.23 -11.42
CA ASP A 92 -1.25 2.91 -10.20
C ASP A 92 -2.43 3.67 -9.58
N MET A 93 -2.44 3.75 -8.26
CA MET A 93 -3.47 4.42 -7.48
C MET A 93 -2.84 5.60 -6.71
N VAL A 94 -3.47 6.76 -6.82
CA VAL A 94 -3.06 7.99 -6.15
C VAL A 94 -4.18 8.48 -5.22
N VAL A 95 -3.83 8.97 -4.04
CA VAL A 95 -4.79 9.64 -3.15
C VAL A 95 -4.96 11.06 -3.66
N ILE A 96 -6.20 11.43 -4.02
CA ILE A 96 -6.51 12.78 -4.52
C ILE A 96 -6.95 13.66 -3.36
N ASP A 97 -7.90 13.18 -2.54
CA ASP A 97 -8.49 13.96 -1.47
C ASP A 97 -9.04 13.06 -0.36
N GLY A 98 -9.19 13.61 0.84
CA GLY A 98 -9.76 12.96 2.00
C GLY A 98 -10.34 13.98 2.97
N PHE A 99 -11.64 13.87 3.22
CA PHE A 99 -12.34 14.82 4.09
C PHE A 99 -13.42 14.16 4.93
N LYS A 100 -13.80 14.86 6.00
CA LYS A 100 -14.78 14.39 6.99
C LYS A 100 -15.98 15.33 7.02
N VAL A 101 -17.12 14.84 6.54
CA VAL A 101 -18.38 15.57 6.57
C VAL A 101 -19.06 15.31 7.90
N ARG A 102 -19.32 16.36 8.67
CA ARG A 102 -20.07 16.30 9.94
C ARG A 102 -21.39 17.00 9.76
N LEU A 103 -22.46 16.47 10.38
CA LEU A 103 -23.70 17.23 10.52
C LEU A 103 -23.44 18.35 11.54
N SER A 104 -23.63 19.59 11.11
CA SER A 104 -23.61 20.80 11.95
C SER A 104 -24.92 20.96 12.72
#